data_AF-A0A3B8MRJ9-F1
#
_entry.id   AF-A0A3B8MRJ9-F1
#
_cell.length_a   1.000
_cell.length_b   1.000
_cell.length_c   1.000
_cell.angle_alpha   90.00
_cell.angle_beta   90.00
_cell.angle_gamma   90.00
#
_symmetry.space_group_name_H-M   'P 1'
#
loop_
_entity.id
_entity.type
_entity.pdbx_description
1 polymer ?
#
loop_
_entity_poly.entity_id
_entity_poly.type
_entity_poly.pdbx_seq_one_letter_code
_entity_poly.pdbx_strand_id
1 'polypeptide(L)' 'MAYVVLVGEGYAAEVLDAAWQQGSKRLRTHTKAGGALVVYDTNLAREFVRDVKERIAGGKLVVFRCEDPHDVVEVGGTT' A
#
# COMPACT_ATOMS: atom_id res chain seq x y z
N MET A 1 -1.28 1.03 -15.75
CA MET A 1 -0.36 1.77 -14.84
C MET A 1 -0.15 0.90 -13.62
N ALA A 2 1.09 0.45 -13.39
CA ALA A 2 1.35 -0.52 -12.34
C ALA A 2 1.20 0.09 -10.95
N TYR A 3 0.67 -0.69 -10.02
CA TYR A 3 0.53 -0.31 -8.61
C TYR A 3 0.81 -1.52 -7.71
N VAL A 4 1.11 -1.25 -6.45
CA VAL A 4 1.37 -2.27 -5.43
C VAL A 4 0.30 -2.17 -4.36
N VAL A 5 -0.28 -3.30 -3.97
CA VAL A 5 -1.19 -3.38 -2.82
C VAL A 5 -0.47 -4.10 -1.69
N LEU A 6 -0.46 -3.48 -0.52
CA LEU A 6 0.09 -4.01 0.72
C LEU A 6 -1.05 -4.29 1.69
N VAL A 7 -1.11 -5.50 2.23
CA VAL A 7 -2.09 -5.88 3.25
C VAL A 7 -1.35 -6.45 4.44
N GLY A 8 -1.38 -5.72 5.56
CA GLY A 8 -0.85 -6.15 6.84
C GLY A 8 -1.95 -6.76 7.71
N GLU A 9 -1.63 -7.86 8.39
CA GLU A 9 -2.47 -8.53 9.39
C GLU A 9 -1.74 -8.60 10.73
N GLY A 10 -2.45 -8.34 11.82
CA GLY A 10 -1.89 -8.30 13.18
C GLY A 10 -0.84 -7.20 13.33
N TYR A 11 0.28 -7.50 13.97
CA TYR A 11 1.36 -6.51 14.21
C TYR A 11 1.91 -5.89 12.90
N ALA A 12 1.87 -6.63 11.78
CA ALA A 12 2.26 -6.09 10.48
C ALA A 12 1.35 -4.95 10.01
N ALA A 13 0.07 -4.94 10.39
CA ALA A 13 -0.87 -3.85 10.08
C ALA A 13 -0.49 -2.57 10.82
N GLU A 14 -0.13 -2.68 12.11
CA GLU A 14 0.28 -1.56 12.96
C GLU A 14 1.60 -0.94 12.45
N VAL A 15 2.57 -1.78 12.10
CA VAL A 15 3.86 -1.33 11.54
C VAL A 15 3.66 -0.68 10.17
N LEU A 16 2.77 -1.23 9.32
CA LEU A 16 2.44 -0.67 8.01
C LEU A 16 1.83 0.73 8.13
N ASP A 17 0.89 0.92 9.04
CA ASP A 17 0.26 2.22 9.30
C ASP A 17 1.27 3.22 9.89
N ALA A 18 2.08 2.81 10.88
CA ALA A 18 3.10 3.65 11.46
C ALA A 18 4.17 4.09 10.44
N ALA A 19 4.63 3.18 9.57
CA ALA A 19 5.57 3.50 8.51
C ALA A 19 4.99 4.49 7.48
N TRP A 20 3.70 4.36 7.17
CA TRP A 20 3.00 5.31 6.31
C TRP A 20 2.96 6.71 6.94
N GLN A 21 2.54 6.80 8.21
CA GLN A 21 2.45 8.07 8.95
C GLN A 21 3.79 8.78 9.12
N GLN A 22 4.90 8.05 9.31
CA GLN A 22 6.22 8.62 9.63
C GLN A 22 6.98 9.19 8.43
N GLY A 23 6.66 8.82 7.19
CA GLY A 23 7.53 9.21 6.07
C GLY A 23 6.93 9.19 4.67
N SER A 24 5.68 8.75 4.49
CA SER A 24 5.17 8.43 3.16
C SER A 24 4.48 9.58 2.43
N LYS A 25 4.78 10.85 2.75
CA LYS A 25 4.24 12.01 2.01
C LYS A 25 4.57 12.00 0.51
N ARG A 26 5.55 11.20 0.09
CA ARG A 26 5.96 11.00 -1.32
C ARG A 26 5.18 9.88 -2.02
N LEU A 27 4.55 8.97 -1.26
CA LEU A 27 3.75 7.90 -1.84
C LEU A 27 2.37 8.46 -2.19
N ARG A 28 1.98 8.39 -3.47
CA ARG A 28 0.56 8.46 -3.80
C ARG A 28 -0.07 7.18 -3.28
N THR A 29 -0.82 7.29 -2.19
CA THR A 29 -1.49 6.14 -1.57
C THR A 29 -3.00 6.28 -1.56
N HIS A 30 -3.68 5.13 -1.60
CA HIS A 30 -5.11 5.03 -1.32
C HIS A 30 -5.32 3.98 -0.23
N THR A 31 -5.96 4.38 0.88
CA THR A 31 -6.22 3.53 2.04
C THR A 31 -7.74 3.42 2.20
N LYS A 32 -8.29 2.22 2.02
CA LYS A 32 -9.74 1.94 2.21
C LYS A 32 -10.08 1.35 3.58
N ALA A 33 -9.11 0.75 4.26
CA ALA A 33 -9.28 0.06 5.53
C ALA A 33 -7.96 0.01 6.31
N GLY A 34 -8.04 -0.11 7.64
CA GLY A 34 -6.87 -0.31 8.49
C GLY A 34 -6.08 -1.54 8.05
N GLY A 35 -4.76 -1.38 7.84
CA GLY A 35 -3.87 -2.45 7.39
C GLY A 35 -3.82 -2.66 5.87
N ALA A 36 -4.54 -1.90 5.05
CA ALA A 36 -4.46 -2.02 3.57
C ALA A 36 -3.98 -0.72 2.92
N LEU A 37 -2.91 -0.78 2.13
CA LEU A 37 -2.29 0.37 1.47
C LEU A 37 -2.08 0.08 -0.02
N VAL A 38 -2.61 0.93 -0.90
CA VAL A 38 -2.30 0.91 -2.34
C VAL A 38 -1.25 1.96 -2.65
N VAL A 39 -0.20 1.62 -3.40
CA VAL A 39 0.91 2.49 -3.78
C VAL A 39 1.06 2.53 -5.29
N TYR A 40 0.97 3.73 -5.88
CA TYR A 40 1.02 3.90 -7.34
C TYR A 40 2.43 4.07 -7.93
N ASP A 41 3.43 4.39 -7.09
CA ASP A 41 4.83 4.42 -7.51
C ASP A 41 5.50 3.10 -7.13
N THR A 42 5.73 2.23 -8.11
CA THR A 42 6.28 0.89 -7.88
C THR A 42 7.72 0.89 -7.38
N ASN A 43 8.51 1.93 -7.66
CA ASN A 43 9.88 2.03 -7.17
C ASN A 43 9.89 2.41 -5.69
N LEU A 44 9.12 3.43 -5.33
CA LEU A 44 8.96 3.82 -3.93
C LEU A 44 8.23 2.73 -3.11
N ALA A 45 7.33 1.97 -3.72
CA ALA A 45 6.69 0.82 -3.07
C ALA A 45 7.70 -0.25 -2.63
N ARG A 46 8.77 -0.47 -3.43
CA ARG A 46 9.79 -1.47 -3.11
C ARG A 46 10.62 -1.06 -1.89
N GLU A 47 11.02 0.21 -1.83
CA GLU A 47 11.73 0.78 -0.68
C GLU A 47 10.84 0.71 0.56
N PHE A 48 9.59 1.11 0.44
CA PHE A 48 8.62 1.06 1.54
C PHE A 48 8.38 -0.36 2.07
N VAL A 49 8.25 -1.36 1.18
CA VAL A 49 8.13 -2.78 1.59
C VAL A 49 9.36 -3.24 2.36
N ARG A 50 10.55 -2.79 1.97
CA ARG A 50 11.79 -3.13 2.68
C ARG A 50 11.79 -2.54 4.10
N ASP A 51 11.45 -1.26 4.23
CA ASP A 51 11.37 -0.59 5.53
C ASP A 51 10.36 -1.26 6.47
N VAL A 52 9.19 -1.66 5.95
CA VAL A 52 8.18 -2.39 6.72
C VAL A 52 8.71 -3.77 7.12
N LYS A 53 9.34 -4.52 6.20
CA LYS A 53 9.93 -5.84 6.50
C LYS A 53 11.00 -5.79 7.60
N GLU A 54 11.83 -4.75 7.62
CA GLU A 54 12.88 -4.59 8.64
C GLU A 54 12.31 -4.29 10.04
N ARG A 55 11.04 -3.86 10.13
CA ARG A 55 10.37 -3.47 11.39
C ARG A 55 9.35 -4.49 11.90
N ILE A 56 8.90 -5.42 11.06
CA ILE A 56 7.93 -6.44 11.46
C ILE A 56 8.61 -7.47 12.38
N ALA A 57 8.08 -7.63 13.59
CA ALA A 57 8.45 -8.68 14.54
C ALA A 57 7.46 -9.86 14.56
N GLY A 58 6.33 -9.74 13.85
CA GLY A 58 5.27 -10.76 13.80
C GLY A 58 4.08 -10.33 12.95
N GLY A 59 3.13 -11.24 12.72
CA GLY A 59 2.02 -11.02 11.80
C GLY A 59 2.38 -11.33 10.35
N LYS A 60 1.53 -10.89 9.41
CA LYS A 60 1.64 -11.23 7.99
C LYS A 60 1.54 -9.98 7.14
N LEU A 61 2.50 -9.79 6.24
CA LEU A 61 2.45 -8.75 5.20
C LEU A 61 2.30 -9.44 3.84
N VAL A 62 1.22 -9.15 3.14
CA VAL A 62 0.95 -9.61 1.78
C VAL A 62 1.21 -8.46 0.80
N VAL A 63 1.93 -8.76 -0.28
CA VAL A 63 2.34 -7.79 -1.30
C VAL A 63 1.85 -8.26 -2.66
N PHE A 64 0.98 -7.47 -3.29
CA PHE A 64 0.50 -7.70 -4.65
C PHE A 64 1.10 -6.65 -5.57
N ARG A 65 1.77 -7.09 -6.65
CA ARG A 65 2.15 -6.22 -7.77
C ARG A 65 1.11 -6.39 -8.87
N CYS A 66 0.42 -5.31 -9.19
CA CYS A 66 -0.57 -5.26 -10.25
C CYS A 66 0.00 -4.45 -11.41
N GLU A 67 0.10 -5.03 -12.60
CA GLU A 67 0.62 -4.31 -13.78
C GLU A 67 -0.45 -3.42 -14.40
N ASP A 68 -1.71 -3.89 -14.40
CA ASP A 68 -2.89 -3.13 -14.79
C ASP A 68 -4.08 -3.40 -13.86
N PRO A 69 -4.95 -2.40 -13.64
CA PRO A 69 -6.21 -2.61 -12.93
C PRO A 69 -7.09 -3.59 -13.70
N HIS A 70 -7.67 -4.55 -13.00
CA HIS A 70 -8.53 -5.57 -13.59
C HIS A 70 -9.81 -4.97 -14.19
N ASP A 71 -10.33 -3.92 -13.56
CA ASP A 71 -11.45 -3.09 -14.02
C ASP A 71 -11.20 -1.63 -13.60
N VAL A 72 -11.57 -0.69 -14.48
CA VAL A 72 -11.57 0.75 -14.18
C VAL A 72 -13.00 1.26 -14.36
N VAL A 73 -13.60 1.74 -13.27
CA VAL A 73 -14.93 2.36 -13.31
C VAL A 73 -14.77 3.85 -13.11
N GLU A 74 -14.93 4.62 -14.19
CA GLU A 74 -15.01 6.07 -14.13
C GLU A 74 -16.48 6.46 -13.97
N VAL A 75 -16.84 6.95 -12.79
CA VAL A 75 -18.18 7.54 -12.58
C VAL A 75 -18.15 8.94 -13.16
N GLY A 76 -18.60 9.08 -14.41
CA GLY A 76 -18.69 10.36 -15.12
C GLY A 76 -19.59 11.35 -14.39
N GLY A 77 -19.13 12.59 -14.26
CA GLY A 77 -19.88 13.69 -13.67
C GLY A 77 -21.18 13.93 -14.44
N THR A 78 -22.26 14.05 -13.67
CA THR A 78 -23.57 14.56 -14.11
C THR A 78 -23.39 15.84 -14.94
N THR A 79 -23.70 15.75 -16.23
CA THR A 79 -24.22 16.88 -17.03
C THR A 79 -25.58 17.31 -16.54
#